data_AF-A0A8S3GPM5-F1
#
_entry.id   AF-A0A8S3GPM5-F1
#
_cell.length_a   1.000
_cell.length_b   1.000
_cell.length_c   1.000
_cell.angle_alpha   90.00
_cell.angle_beta   90.00
_cell.angle_gamma   90.00
#
_symmetry.space_group_name_H-M   'P 1'
#
loop_
_entity.id
_entity.type
_entity.pdbx_description
1 polymer ?
#
loop_
_entity_poly.entity_id
_entity_poly.type
_entity_poly.pdbx_seq_one_letter_code
_entity_poly.pdbx_strand_id
1 'polypeptide(L)'
;MNIHIVNESSPVENLGQFNFLKNIKCKFVCKKTFTSTDAKQQKFLKRLMKGMVFNYQQHWIIDNMPVTLCYINSEATEVCSRGFPIGCYVTKRGQSKESCNIRDGKNDTFYVFNHLDFEISYHSGQGETWGTAFGEDGGRIIAAKVQVSSLDSQTCERNAAPITFQSTTTN
;
A
#
# COMPACT_ATOMS: atom_id res chain seq x y z
N MET A 1 6.54 9.69 12.52
CA MET A 1 5.99 8.34 12.38
C MET A 1 6.55 7.57 13.52
N ASN A 2 5.69 7.05 14.40
CA ASN A 2 6.14 6.23 15.50
C ASN A 2 5.42 4.87 15.45
N ILE A 3 6.17 3.86 15.00
CA ILE A 3 6.02 2.50 15.48
C ILE A 3 7.20 2.30 16.43
N HIS A 4 6.92 1.90 17.67
CA HIS A 4 7.97 1.45 18.57
C HIS A 4 8.62 0.19 17.99
N ILE A 5 9.90 0.31 17.64
CA ILE A 5 10.76 -0.81 17.30
C ILE A 5 11.23 -1.42 18.61
N VAL A 6 10.86 -2.66 18.85
CA VAL A 6 11.58 -3.49 19.81
C VAL A 6 12.13 -4.65 19.00
N ASN A 7 13.46 -4.81 19.09
CA ASN A 7 14.32 -5.84 18.52
C ASN A 7 14.99 -5.56 17.15
N GLU A 8 16.31 -5.51 17.22
CA GLU A 8 17.28 -4.99 16.24
C GLU A 8 17.95 -6.11 15.43
N SER A 9 17.31 -7.28 15.29
CA SER A 9 18.00 -8.49 14.80
C SER A 9 17.26 -9.34 13.76
N SER A 10 16.26 -8.82 13.05
CA SER A 10 15.62 -9.56 11.95
C SER A 10 15.86 -8.88 10.59
N PRO A 11 16.39 -9.59 9.57
CA PRO A 11 16.80 -9.03 8.28
C PRO A 11 15.63 -8.66 7.33
N VAL A 12 14.39 -8.72 7.83
CA VAL A 12 13.19 -8.29 7.10
C VAL A 12 12.68 -7.04 7.79
N GLU A 13 12.76 -5.89 7.11
CA GLU A 13 12.13 -4.64 7.56
C GLU A 13 10.60 -4.87 7.64
N ASN A 14 10.14 -5.40 8.77
CA ASN A 14 8.74 -5.69 9.04
C ASN A 14 7.97 -4.37 9.20
N LEU A 15 7.30 -3.94 8.12
CA LEU A 15 6.55 -2.68 8.00
C LEU A 15 5.32 -2.55 8.91
N GLY A 16 5.08 -3.48 9.84
CA GLY A 16 4.07 -3.36 10.89
C GLY A 16 3.79 -4.68 11.59
N GLN A 17 3.70 -4.67 12.91
CA GLN A 17 3.08 -5.74 13.69
C GLN A 17 1.63 -5.37 13.97
N PHE A 18 0.70 -6.26 13.62
CA PHE A 18 -0.72 -6.15 13.92
C PHE A 18 -1.09 -7.27 14.87
N ASN A 19 -1.92 -6.97 15.86
CA ASN A 19 -2.43 -7.98 16.77
C ASN A 19 -3.74 -8.53 16.20
N PHE A 20 -3.89 -9.85 16.26
CA PHE A 20 -5.14 -10.51 15.89
C PHE A 20 -6.31 -9.89 16.67
N LEU A 21 -7.48 -9.78 16.02
CA LEU A 21 -8.71 -9.16 16.54
C LEU A 21 -8.62 -7.68 16.94
N LYS A 22 -7.48 -7.00 16.74
CA LYS A 22 -7.36 -5.57 17.04
C LYS A 22 -7.42 -4.75 15.76
N ASN A 23 -8.53 -4.04 15.58
CA ASN A 23 -8.65 -3.05 14.52
C ASN A 23 -7.75 -1.84 14.83
N ILE A 24 -6.74 -1.62 13.98
CA ILE A 24 -5.85 -0.46 14.08
C ILE A 24 -6.27 0.54 13.01
N LYS A 25 -6.89 1.64 13.45
CA LYS A 25 -7.21 2.75 12.56
C LYS A 25 -5.98 3.61 12.33
N CYS A 26 -5.61 3.77 11.07
CA CYS A 26 -4.63 4.72 10.58
C CYS A 26 -3.39 4.92 11.46
N LYS A 27 -2.40 4.05 11.28
CA LYS A 27 -1.11 4.15 11.97
C LYS A 27 -0.08 4.75 11.02
N PHE A 28 0.56 5.84 11.42
CA PHE A 28 1.62 6.44 10.63
C PHE A 28 2.84 5.50 10.54
N VAL A 29 3.31 5.16 9.31
CA VAL A 29 4.38 4.13 9.05
C VAL A 29 5.74 4.61 8.50
N CYS A 30 5.93 5.81 7.95
CA CYS A 30 7.25 6.49 7.91
C CYS A 30 7.13 7.87 7.31
N LYS A 31 8.10 8.73 7.60
CA LYS A 31 8.32 9.95 6.82
C LYS A 31 9.63 9.80 6.07
N LYS A 32 9.58 9.93 4.75
CA LYS A 32 10.77 10.04 3.91
C LYS A 32 10.66 11.32 3.10
N THR A 33 11.67 12.17 3.21
CA THR A 33 11.75 13.44 2.49
C THR A 33 12.81 13.34 1.41
N PHE A 34 12.49 13.83 0.22
CA PHE A 34 13.41 13.89 -0.92
C PHE A 34 13.71 15.36 -1.22
N THR A 35 15.00 15.68 -1.34
CA THR A 35 15.48 17.03 -1.64
C THR A 35 16.11 17.07 -3.03
N SER A 36 15.98 18.20 -3.72
CA SER A 36 16.60 18.42 -5.04
C SER A 36 18.13 18.51 -4.98
N THR A 37 18.68 18.81 -3.80
CA THR A 37 20.11 19.04 -3.57
C THR A 37 20.91 17.75 -3.38
N ASP A 38 20.26 16.62 -3.05
CA ASP A 38 20.94 15.34 -2.84
C ASP A 38 20.85 14.44 -4.08
N ALA A 39 21.99 14.26 -4.75
CA ALA A 39 22.10 13.44 -5.95
C ALA A 39 21.69 11.96 -5.73
N LYS A 40 21.93 11.39 -4.54
CA LYS A 40 21.52 10.01 -4.22
C LYS A 40 20.01 9.90 -4.11
N GLN A 41 19.38 10.88 -3.44
CA GLN A 41 17.91 10.96 -3.32
C GLN A 41 17.26 11.16 -4.69
N GLN A 42 17.83 12.00 -5.55
CA GLN A 42 17.36 12.19 -6.92
C GLN A 42 17.47 10.91 -7.76
N LYS A 43 18.58 10.17 -7.63
CA LYS A 43 18.73 8.87 -8.30
C LYS A 43 17.68 7.86 -7.81
N PHE A 44 17.38 7.85 -6.52
CA PHE A 44 16.31 7.00 -5.97
C PHE A 44 14.94 7.41 -6.51
N LEU A 45 14.62 8.70 -6.53
CA LEU A 45 13.33 9.20 -7.03
C LEU A 45 13.13 8.84 -8.52
N LYS A 46 14.16 8.99 -9.35
CA LYS A 46 14.12 8.56 -10.75
C LYS A 46 13.86 7.05 -10.89
N ARG A 47 14.46 6.22 -10.02
CA ARG A 47 14.20 4.77 -10.00
C ARG A 47 12.76 4.47 -9.56
N LEU A 48 12.25 5.19 -8.57
CA LEU A 48 10.87 5.07 -8.09
C LEU A 48 9.87 5.40 -9.21
N MET A 49 10.04 6.54 -9.88
CA MET A 49 9.23 6.94 -11.02
C MET A 49 9.30 5.92 -12.16
N LYS A 50 10.51 5.42 -12.48
CA LYS A 50 10.68 4.34 -13.46
C LYS A 50 9.92 3.08 -13.04
N GLY A 51 9.96 2.70 -11.77
CA GLY A 51 9.17 1.59 -11.23
C GLY A 51 7.66 1.79 -11.40
N MET A 52 7.15 3.01 -11.24
CA MET A 52 5.73 3.32 -11.48
C MET A 52 5.36 3.15 -12.96
N VAL A 53 6.22 3.60 -13.87
CA VAL A 53 6.02 3.40 -15.33
C VAL A 53 5.99 1.91 -15.68
N PHE A 54 6.89 1.11 -15.11
CA PHE A 54 6.94 -0.34 -15.33
C PHE A 54 5.97 -1.13 -14.45
N ASN A 55 5.10 -0.46 -13.69
CA ASN A 55 4.11 -1.10 -12.81
C ASN A 55 4.75 -2.11 -11.84
N TYR A 56 5.86 -1.75 -11.19
CA TYR A 56 6.49 -2.60 -10.18
C TYR A 56 5.54 -2.81 -9.00
N GLN A 57 5.32 -4.07 -8.66
CA GLN A 57 4.39 -4.49 -7.61
C GLN A 57 5.12 -4.88 -6.33
N GLN A 58 4.55 -4.49 -5.20
CA GLN A 58 4.87 -4.98 -3.87
C GLN A 58 4.05 -6.22 -3.59
N HIS A 59 4.70 -7.28 -3.11
CA HIS A 59 4.07 -8.53 -2.74
C HIS A 59 4.24 -8.75 -1.24
N TRP A 60 3.14 -8.65 -0.50
CA TRP A 60 3.13 -8.84 0.95
C TRP A 60 2.36 -10.11 1.29
N ILE A 61 2.75 -10.74 2.39
CA ILE A 61 2.14 -11.96 2.90
C ILE A 61 1.80 -11.72 4.37
N ILE A 62 0.57 -12.00 4.76
CA ILE A 62 0.08 -11.90 6.14
C ILE A 62 -0.32 -13.30 6.57
N ASP A 63 0.42 -13.88 7.52
CA ASP A 63 0.20 -15.25 8.01
C ASP A 63 -0.02 -16.28 6.88
N ASN A 64 0.94 -16.34 5.97
CA ASN A 64 0.91 -17.18 4.76
C ASN A 64 -0.20 -16.86 3.73
N MET A 65 -1.03 -15.84 3.96
CA MET A 65 -2.01 -15.37 2.98
C MET A 65 -1.45 -14.23 2.13
N PRO A 66 -1.45 -14.34 0.80
CA PRO A 66 -1.00 -13.26 -0.07
C PRO A 66 -1.97 -12.08 0.01
N VAL A 67 -1.42 -10.87 0.15
CA VAL A 67 -2.20 -9.64 0.05
C VAL A 67 -2.62 -9.43 -1.40
N THR A 68 -3.90 -9.09 -1.59
CA THR A 68 -4.50 -8.88 -2.92
C THR A 68 -5.05 -7.47 -3.08
N LEU A 69 -4.87 -6.87 -4.26
CA LEU A 69 -5.51 -5.63 -4.67
C LEU A 69 -6.60 -5.95 -5.69
N CYS A 70 -7.83 -5.57 -5.38
CA CYS A 70 -8.98 -5.67 -6.28
C CYS A 70 -9.31 -4.31 -6.90
N TYR A 71 -9.60 -4.28 -8.19
CA TYR A 71 -9.97 -3.07 -8.93
C TYR A 71 -10.92 -3.43 -10.08
N ILE A 72 -11.63 -2.43 -10.58
CA ILE A 72 -12.51 -2.58 -11.74
C ILE A 72 -11.67 -2.41 -13.01
N ASN A 73 -11.71 -3.39 -13.90
CA ASN A 73 -11.00 -3.34 -15.19
C ASN A 73 -11.77 -2.53 -16.25
N SER A 74 -11.21 -2.41 -17.44
CA SER A 74 -11.84 -1.75 -18.60
C SER A 74 -13.18 -2.36 -19.04
N GLU A 75 -13.45 -3.62 -18.68
CA GLU A 75 -14.69 -4.35 -18.96
C GLU A 75 -15.71 -4.23 -17.81
N ALA A 76 -15.53 -3.27 -16.90
CA ALA A 76 -16.38 -3.04 -15.74
C ALA A 76 -16.52 -4.26 -14.79
N THR A 77 -15.53 -5.16 -14.80
CA THR A 77 -15.48 -6.36 -13.97
C THR A 77 -14.46 -6.18 -12.84
N GLU A 78 -14.81 -6.63 -11.64
CA GLU A 78 -13.85 -6.67 -10.52
C GLU A 78 -12.82 -7.78 -10.75
N VAL A 79 -11.55 -7.41 -10.77
CA VAL A 79 -10.42 -8.33 -10.88
C VAL A 79 -9.49 -8.11 -9.70
N CYS A 80 -9.04 -9.20 -9.09
CA CYS A 80 -8.07 -9.16 -7.99
C CYS A 80 -6.72 -9.69 -8.45
N SER A 81 -5.66 -8.96 -8.09
CA SER A 81 -4.26 -9.32 -8.35
C SER A 81 -3.51 -9.53 -7.05
N ARG A 82 -2.54 -10.45 -7.04
CA ARG A 82 -1.62 -10.63 -5.91
C ARG A 82 -0.61 -9.48 -5.93
N GLY A 83 -0.45 -8.82 -4.80
CA GLY A 83 0.37 -7.62 -4.70
C GLY A 83 -0.33 -6.36 -5.20
N PHE A 84 0.38 -5.24 -5.08
CA PHE A 84 -0.13 -3.91 -5.44
C PHE A 84 1.00 -3.04 -5.99
N PRO A 85 0.72 -2.14 -6.94
CA PRO A 85 1.75 -1.28 -7.52
C PRO A 85 2.35 -0.33 -6.47
N ILE A 86 3.60 0.08 -6.66
CA ILE A 86 4.24 1.10 -5.81
C ILE A 86 3.62 2.51 -5.94
N GLY A 87 2.88 2.74 -7.01
CA GLY A 87 2.32 4.03 -7.36
C GLY A 87 1.71 4.00 -8.76
N CYS A 88 1.34 5.19 -9.23
CA CYS A 88 0.75 5.40 -10.54
C CYS A 88 1.42 6.56 -11.27
N TYR A 89 1.46 6.45 -12.59
CA TYR A 89 1.76 7.56 -13.49
C TYR A 89 0.55 7.82 -14.39
N VAL A 90 0.04 9.06 -14.35
CA VAL A 90 -0.97 9.54 -15.29
C VAL A 90 -0.24 10.22 -16.44
N THR A 91 -0.38 9.67 -17.64
CA THR A 91 0.29 10.18 -18.84
C THR A 91 -0.20 11.58 -19.23
N LYS A 92 0.53 12.25 -20.13
CA LYS A 92 0.09 13.53 -20.74
C LYS A 92 -1.31 13.48 -21.36
N ARG A 93 -1.73 12.31 -21.84
CA ARG A 93 -3.06 12.07 -22.44
C ARG A 93 -4.15 11.73 -21.41
N GLY A 94 -3.84 11.78 -20.12
CA GLY A 94 -4.76 11.38 -19.05
C GLY A 94 -4.95 9.88 -18.90
N GLN A 95 -4.16 9.06 -19.59
CA GLN A 95 -4.23 7.60 -19.48
C GLN A 95 -3.38 7.11 -18.31
N SER A 96 -3.88 6.13 -17.57
CA SER A 96 -3.19 5.43 -16.48
C SER A 96 -3.42 3.91 -16.59
N LYS A 97 -2.79 3.14 -15.70
CA LYS A 97 -3.08 1.69 -15.56
C LYS A 97 -4.44 1.50 -14.86
N GLU A 98 -5.12 0.40 -15.10
CA GLU A 98 -6.48 0.15 -14.57
C GLU A 98 -6.55 0.19 -13.02
N SER A 99 -5.51 -0.28 -12.33
CA SER A 99 -5.41 -0.23 -10.87
C SER A 99 -5.15 1.18 -10.31
N CYS A 100 -4.97 2.18 -11.18
CA CYS A 100 -4.71 3.55 -10.80
C CYS A 100 -6.01 4.35 -10.67
N ASN A 101 -6.51 4.43 -9.44
CA ASN A 101 -7.62 5.30 -9.08
C ASN A 101 -7.10 6.48 -8.24
N ILE A 102 -6.76 7.59 -8.91
CA ILE A 102 -6.33 8.84 -8.26
C ILE A 102 -7.45 9.85 -8.39
N ARG A 103 -8.01 10.26 -7.25
CA ARG A 103 -9.01 11.34 -7.21
C ARG A 103 -8.37 12.66 -7.63
N ASP A 104 -9.03 13.37 -8.53
CA ASP A 104 -8.57 14.65 -9.08
C ASP A 104 -7.15 14.57 -9.67
N GLY A 105 -6.82 13.41 -10.28
CA GLY A 105 -5.54 13.15 -10.92
C GLY A 105 -5.25 14.13 -12.06
N LYS A 106 -4.03 14.66 -12.09
CA LYS A 106 -3.51 15.57 -13.10
C LYS A 106 -2.73 14.77 -14.14
N ASN A 107 -2.80 15.23 -15.39
CA ASN A 107 -1.99 14.67 -16.46
C ASN A 107 -0.50 14.89 -16.20
N ASP A 108 0.33 14.03 -16.80
CA ASP A 108 1.80 14.08 -16.71
C ASP A 108 2.33 14.08 -15.26
N THR A 109 1.68 13.33 -14.37
CA THR A 109 1.95 13.38 -12.93
C THR A 109 2.14 11.99 -12.32
N PHE A 110 3.12 11.87 -11.42
CA PHE A 110 3.41 10.65 -10.68
C PHE A 110 2.81 10.72 -9.27
N TYR A 111 2.26 9.60 -8.82
CA TYR A 111 1.60 9.43 -7.53
C TYR A 111 2.16 8.20 -6.83
N VAL A 112 2.73 8.34 -5.63
CA VAL A 112 3.11 7.18 -4.81
C VAL A 112 1.92 6.70 -4.02
N PHE A 113 1.74 5.39 -3.92
CA PHE A 113 0.76 4.82 -2.99
C PHE A 113 1.38 4.73 -1.61
N ASN A 114 1.26 5.81 -0.83
CA ASN A 114 1.81 5.94 0.52
C ASN A 114 0.82 5.58 1.63
N HIS A 115 -0.45 5.36 1.30
CA HIS A 115 -1.47 4.90 2.23
C HIS A 115 -1.99 3.53 1.81
N LEU A 116 -1.92 2.58 2.73
CA LEU A 116 -2.36 1.20 2.55
C LEU A 116 -3.40 0.91 3.62
N ASP A 117 -4.57 0.47 3.19
CA ASP A 117 -5.67 0.06 4.06
C ASP A 117 -5.92 -1.43 3.86
N PHE A 118 -5.75 -2.20 4.94
CA PHE A 118 -5.84 -3.66 4.89
C PHE A 118 -7.15 -4.14 5.46
N GLU A 119 -7.84 -4.96 4.69
CA GLU A 119 -9.01 -5.71 5.14
C GLU A 119 -8.62 -7.18 5.26
N ILE A 120 -8.61 -7.69 6.49
CA ILE A 120 -8.26 -9.07 6.79
C ILE A 120 -9.54 -9.78 7.22
N SER A 121 -9.97 -10.75 6.42
CA SER A 121 -11.11 -11.60 6.73
C SER A 121 -10.61 -12.90 7.34
N TYR A 122 -11.27 -13.37 8.39
CA TYR A 122 -10.93 -14.62 9.07
C TYR A 122 -12.19 -15.39 9.44
N HIS A 123 -12.03 -16.69 9.60
CA HIS A 123 -13.04 -17.57 10.18
C HIS A 123 -12.71 -17.79 11.66
N SER A 124 -13.64 -17.47 12.55
CA SER A 124 -13.47 -17.60 14.01
C SER A 124 -13.35 -19.06 14.43
N GLY A 125 -12.52 -19.34 15.44
CA GLY A 125 -12.44 -20.66 16.08
C GLY A 125 -13.55 -20.92 17.11
N GLN A 126 -14.40 -19.92 17.41
CA GLN A 126 -15.47 -20.09 18.39
C GLN A 126 -16.48 -21.15 17.94
N GLY A 127 -16.71 -22.17 18.77
CA GLY A 127 -17.64 -23.26 18.47
C GLY A 127 -17.09 -24.33 17.52
N GLU A 128 -15.84 -24.18 17.07
CA GLU A 128 -15.19 -25.11 16.15
C GLU A 128 -14.33 -26.13 16.90
N THR A 129 -14.28 -27.37 16.39
CA THR A 129 -13.54 -28.48 17.03
C THR A 129 -12.02 -28.25 17.03
N TRP A 130 -11.49 -27.53 16.04
CA TRP A 130 -10.09 -27.10 15.95
C TRP A 130 -9.80 -25.81 16.73
N GLY A 131 -10.84 -25.10 17.17
CA GLY A 131 -10.72 -23.89 18.00
C GLY A 131 -10.53 -24.15 19.49
N THR A 132 -10.43 -25.41 19.92
CA THR A 132 -10.39 -25.82 21.34
C THR A 132 -9.22 -25.26 22.15
N ALA A 133 -8.14 -24.78 21.52
CA ALA A 133 -7.00 -24.16 22.21
C ALA A 133 -7.11 -22.63 22.41
N PHE A 134 -7.87 -21.92 21.58
CA PHE A 134 -7.93 -20.45 21.57
C PHE A 134 -9.36 -19.88 21.53
N GLY A 135 -10.38 -20.72 21.32
CA GLY A 135 -11.79 -20.33 21.29
C GLY A 135 -12.07 -19.14 20.38
N GLU A 136 -12.65 -18.10 20.97
CA GLU A 136 -12.96 -16.82 20.34
C GLU A 136 -11.75 -15.90 20.13
N ASP A 137 -10.63 -16.17 20.81
CA ASP A 137 -9.36 -15.45 20.65
C ASP A 137 -8.50 -15.99 19.50
N GLY A 138 -8.98 -17.03 18.80
CA GLY A 138 -8.32 -17.65 17.65
C GLY A 138 -9.17 -17.61 16.38
N GLY A 139 -8.50 -17.63 15.23
CA GLY A 139 -9.17 -17.74 13.93
C GLY A 139 -8.19 -17.98 12.79
N ARG A 140 -8.71 -18.48 11.68
CA ARG A 140 -7.95 -18.73 10.47
C ARG A 140 -8.19 -17.62 9.45
N ILE A 141 -7.13 -16.93 9.02
CA ILE A 141 -7.24 -15.93 7.95
C ILE A 141 -7.67 -16.64 6.66
N ILE A 142 -8.68 -16.07 5.99
CA ILE A 142 -9.22 -16.57 4.72
C ILE A 142 -8.99 -15.59 3.57
N ALA A 143 -8.77 -14.31 3.85
CA ALA A 143 -8.42 -13.32 2.85
C ALA A 143 -7.65 -12.14 3.47
N ALA A 144 -6.76 -11.56 2.68
CA ALA A 144 -6.11 -10.29 2.96
C ALA A 144 -6.21 -9.41 1.71
N LYS A 145 -6.99 -8.34 1.79
CA LYS A 145 -7.16 -7.35 0.73
C LYS A 145 -6.49 -6.05 1.13
N VAL A 146 -5.99 -5.31 0.14
CA VAL A 146 -5.44 -3.97 0.33
C VAL A 146 -6.13 -2.98 -0.59
N GLN A 147 -6.47 -1.81 -0.04
CA GLN A 147 -6.76 -0.61 -0.82
C GLN A 147 -5.54 0.30 -0.76
N VAL A 148 -5.18 0.88 -1.91
CA VAL A 148 -4.02 1.76 -2.03
C VAL A 148 -4.46 3.18 -2.33
N SER A 149 -3.78 4.16 -1.77
CA SER A 149 -4.09 5.57 -1.99
C SER A 149 -2.83 6.43 -1.93
N SER A 150 -2.83 7.48 -2.74
CA SER A 150 -1.86 8.59 -2.64
C SER A 150 -2.53 9.71 -1.87
N LEU A 151 -1.99 10.08 -0.71
CA LEU A 151 -2.52 11.16 0.12
C LEU A 151 -1.37 11.99 0.68
N ASP A 152 -1.47 13.31 0.55
CA ASP A 152 -0.64 14.30 1.22
C ASP A 152 -1.22 14.60 2.60
N SER A 153 -1.20 13.59 3.45
CA SER A 153 -1.54 13.70 4.85
C SER A 153 -0.77 12.68 5.67
N GLN A 154 -0.55 12.99 6.95
CA GLN A 154 -0.07 12.01 7.92
C GLN A 154 -1.23 11.25 8.59
N THR A 155 -2.45 11.75 8.40
CA THR A 155 -3.71 11.10 8.79
C THR A 155 -4.30 10.42 7.54
N CYS A 156 -4.99 9.31 7.71
CA CYS A 156 -5.60 8.54 6.60
C CYS A 156 -6.94 9.16 6.19
N GLU A 157 -7.01 10.49 6.21
CA GLU A 157 -8.14 11.25 5.71
C GLU A 157 -8.25 10.98 4.21
N ARG A 158 -9.23 10.16 3.82
CA ARG A 158 -9.47 9.80 2.42
C ARG A 158 -9.77 11.02 1.53
N ASN A 159 -10.05 12.17 2.16
CA ASN A 159 -10.29 13.43 1.47
C ASN A 159 -9.06 14.33 1.31
N ALA A 160 -7.88 13.92 1.77
CA ALA A 160 -6.66 14.65 1.50
C ALA A 160 -6.34 14.69 -0.01
N ALA A 161 -5.67 15.75 -0.44
CA ALA A 161 -5.14 15.82 -1.80
C ALA A 161 -4.07 14.75 -2.02
N PRO A 162 -3.88 14.21 -3.23
CA PRO A 162 -2.85 13.22 -3.47
C PRO A 162 -1.44 13.83 -3.46
N ILE A 163 -0.47 13.09 -2.94
CA ILE A 163 0.94 13.49 -3.00
C ILE A 163 1.48 13.24 -4.41
N THR A 164 2.21 14.22 -4.95
CA THR A 164 2.67 14.21 -6.35
C THR A 164 4.19 14.34 -6.46
N PHE A 165 4.75 13.75 -7.51
CA PHE A 165 6.09 14.04 -7.97
C PHE A 165 6.01 14.58 -9.40
N GLN A 166 6.72 15.68 -9.65
CA GLN A 166 6.92 16.17 -11.01
C GLN A 166 8.27 15.67 -11.52
N SER A 167 8.28 15.17 -12.75
CA SER A 167 9.53 15.07 -13.50
C SER A 167 9.97 16.49 -13.82
N THR A 168 10.86 17.08 -13.04
CA THR A 168 11.61 18.23 -13.53
C THR A 168 12.49 17.72 -14.67
N THR A 169 12.00 17.87 -15.89
CA THR A 169 12.81 17.78 -17.10
C THR A 169 13.80 18.93 -17.01
N THR A 170 14.98 18.67 -16.44
CA THR A 170 16.15 19.50 -16.74
C THR A 170 16.39 19.34 -18.24
N ASN A 171 16.06 20.40 -18.98
CA ASN A 171 16.49 20.62 -20.36
C ASN A 171 18.01 20.45 -20.48
#